data_AF-A0A7S0TLM9-F1
#
_entry.id   AF-A0A7S0TLM9-F1
#
_cell.length_a   1.000
_cell.length_b   1.000
_cell.length_c   1.000
_cell.angle_alpha   90.00
_cell.angle_beta   90.00
_cell.angle_gamma   90.00
#
_symmetry.space_group_name_H-M   'P 1'
#
loop_
_entity.id
_entity.type
_entity.pdbx_description
1 polymer ?
#
loop_
_entity_poly.entity_id
_entity_poly.type
_entity_poly.pdbx_seq_one_letter_code
_entity_poly.pdbx_strand_id
1 'polypeptide(L)'
;MGWVIVFIGTAAEEFDKLGIADTGDWRHIVFGLTLGATLLISFDALFNAKARWRQLRSAAGMLENVLYLYRTRVGLFEVDPLNADSRQPEVELCQALKKWRSDLVAGGDLQLSALKKDHPDTIYFHEQTPKARRPRAEKGEATATTSKDSSPVSAPHRGSAAVAGPG
;
A
#
# COMPACT_ATOMS: atom_id res chain seq x y z
N MET A 1 8.23 18.91 -1.18
CA MET A 1 9.42 19.33 -0.39
C MET A 1 10.41 20.18 -1.18
N GLY A 2 10.86 19.81 -2.38
CA GLY A 2 11.87 20.60 -3.13
C GLY A 2 11.49 22.06 -3.43
N TRP A 3 10.21 22.33 -3.70
CA TRP A 3 9.71 23.68 -3.99
C TRP A 3 9.80 24.65 -2.81
N VAL A 4 9.72 24.15 -1.56
CA VAL A 4 9.81 25.00 -0.36
C VAL A 4 11.23 25.53 -0.18
N ILE A 5 12.24 24.70 -0.47
CA ILE A 5 13.66 25.11 -0.40
C ILE A 5 13.95 26.16 -1.47
N VAL A 6 13.42 25.98 -2.68
CA VAL A 6 13.53 26.96 -3.77
C VAL A 6 12.87 28.28 -3.37
N PHE A 7 11.67 28.22 -2.79
CA PHE A 7 10.93 29.42 -2.38
C PHE A 7 11.65 30.21 -1.27
N ILE A 8 12.24 29.51 -0.28
CA ILE A 8 13.02 30.14 0.79
C ILE A 8 14.28 30.80 0.23
N GLY A 9 14.98 30.14 -0.70
CA GLY A 9 16.15 30.72 -1.37
C GLY A 9 15.82 31.97 -2.17
N THR A 10 14.76 31.93 -2.97
CA THR A 10 14.32 33.11 -3.76
C THR A 10 13.80 34.25 -2.89
N ALA A 11 13.10 33.95 -1.80
CA ALA A 11 12.63 34.99 -0.89
C ALA A 11 13.80 35.68 -0.20
N ALA A 12 14.83 34.92 0.23
CA ALA A 12 16.02 35.49 0.85
C ALA A 12 16.75 36.47 -0.09
N GLU A 13 16.85 36.15 -1.40
CA GLU A 13 17.46 37.05 -2.38
C GLU A 13 16.65 38.33 -2.63
N GLU A 14 15.32 38.27 -2.59
CA GLU A 14 14.48 39.47 -2.71
C GLU A 14 14.51 40.35 -1.45
N PHE A 15 14.60 39.74 -0.26
CA PHE A 15 14.71 40.49 0.99
C PHE A 15 16.04 41.27 1.08
N ASP A 16 17.12 40.74 0.50
CA ASP A 16 18.41 41.43 0.42
C ASP A 16 18.34 42.66 -0.52
N LYS A 17 17.56 42.56 -1.60
CA LYS A 17 17.31 43.67 -2.54
C LYS A 17 16.44 44.80 -1.98
N LEU A 18 15.61 44.51 -0.96
CA LEU A 18 14.70 45.50 -0.36
C LEU A 18 15.39 46.47 0.61
N GLY A 19 16.71 46.35 0.85
CA GLY A 19 17.48 47.34 1.62
C GLY A 19 17.08 47.46 3.10
N ILE A 20 16.37 46.46 3.64
CA ILE A 20 15.88 46.44 5.04
C ILE A 20 17.04 46.27 6.03
N ALA A 21 18.23 45.87 5.56
CA ALA A 21 19.42 45.62 6.37
C ALA A 21 20.02 46.87 7.05
N ASP A 22 19.65 48.09 6.67
CA ASP A 22 20.28 49.32 7.19
C ASP A 22 19.53 49.96 8.38
N THR A 23 18.36 49.42 8.74
CA THR A 23 17.69 49.81 10.01
C THR A 23 18.19 48.91 11.13
N GLY A 24 18.89 49.47 12.12
CA GLY A 24 19.74 48.81 13.12
C GLY A 24 19.08 47.81 14.10
N ASP A 25 17.99 47.16 13.71
CA ASP A 25 17.20 46.26 14.56
C ASP A 25 16.88 44.91 13.87
N TRP A 26 17.93 44.25 13.39
CA TRP A 26 17.93 42.91 12.76
C TRP A 26 17.15 41.84 13.53
N ARG A 27 16.97 42.02 14.85
CA ARG A 27 16.20 41.14 15.73
C ARG A 27 14.74 41.02 15.28
N HIS A 28 14.13 42.12 14.86
CA HIS A 28 12.75 42.14 14.40
C HIS A 28 12.59 41.43 13.05
N ILE A 29 13.58 41.55 12.17
CA ILE A 29 13.60 40.86 10.87
C ILE A 29 13.67 39.35 11.07
N VAL A 30 14.63 38.86 11.87
CA VAL A 30 14.78 37.43 12.16
C VAL A 30 13.52 36.86 12.84
N PHE A 31 12.93 37.62 13.76
CA PHE A 31 11.66 37.24 14.38
C PHE A 31 10.53 37.13 13.36
N GLY A 32 10.38 38.12 12.46
CA GLY A 32 9.38 38.08 11.40
C GLY A 32 9.57 36.90 10.44
N LEU A 33 10.82 36.61 10.06
CA LEU A 33 11.18 35.53 9.15
C LEU A 33 10.88 34.15 9.75
N THR A 34 11.25 33.95 11.03
CA THR A 34 10.92 32.70 11.75
C THR A 34 9.42 32.53 11.94
N LEU A 35 8.69 33.59 12.28
CA LEU A 35 7.24 33.55 12.43
C LEU A 35 6.55 33.25 11.10
N GLY A 36 6.98 33.89 10.01
CA GLY A 36 6.51 33.58 8.65
C GLY A 36 6.79 32.14 8.24
N ALA A 37 8.00 31.63 8.51
CA ALA A 37 8.35 30.24 8.24
C ALA A 37 7.48 29.25 9.02
N THR A 38 7.24 29.48 10.31
CA THR A 38 6.36 28.63 11.12
C THR A 38 4.92 28.63 10.63
N LEU A 39 4.40 29.78 10.17
CA LEU A 39 3.07 29.87 9.57
C LEU A 39 2.99 29.10 8.26
N LEU A 40 3.99 29.23 7.38
CA LEU A 40 4.04 28.49 6.12
C LEU A 40 4.07 26.96 6.36
N ILE A 41 4.89 26.50 7.30
CA ILE A 41 4.95 25.09 7.69
C ILE A 41 3.58 24.62 8.23
N SER A 42 2.92 25.45 9.04
CA SER A 42 1.61 25.14 9.59
C SER A 42 0.54 25.04 8.51
N PHE A 43 0.56 25.93 7.51
CA PHE A 43 -0.35 25.87 6.36
C PHE A 43 -0.12 24.63 5.52
N ASP A 44 1.14 24.28 5.21
CA ASP A 44 1.46 23.07 4.46
C ASP A 44 0.94 21.82 5.16
N ALA A 45 1.14 21.72 6.49
CA ALA A 45 0.60 20.64 7.31
C ALA A 45 -0.93 20.56 7.25
N LEU A 46 -1.63 21.70 7.33
CA LEU A 46 -3.09 21.76 7.26
C LEU A 46 -3.63 21.37 5.88
N PHE A 47 -3.04 21.87 4.80
CA PHE A 47 -3.47 21.54 3.44
C PHE A 47 -3.23 20.07 3.11
N ASN A 48 -2.07 19.52 3.50
CA ASN A 48 -1.75 18.11 3.33
C ASN A 48 -2.75 17.24 4.11
N ALA A 49 -3.02 17.57 5.38
CA ALA A 49 -4.01 16.86 6.19
C ALA A 49 -5.42 16.88 5.55
N LYS A 50 -5.84 18.02 5.01
CA LYS A 50 -7.16 18.16 4.35
C LYS A 50 -7.27 17.37 3.06
N ALA A 51 -6.23 17.40 2.22
CA ALA A 51 -6.18 16.61 0.99
C ALA A 51 -6.23 15.11 1.32
N ARG A 52 -5.41 14.67 2.26
CA ARG A 52 -5.36 13.28 2.73
C ARG A 52 -6.70 12.82 3.32
N TRP A 53 -7.37 13.65 4.11
CA TRP A 53 -8.69 13.34 4.65
C TRP A 53 -9.75 13.12 3.55
N ARG A 54 -9.79 14.01 2.54
CA ARG A 54 -10.72 13.87 1.42
C ARG A 54 -10.47 12.59 0.64
N GLN A 55 -9.21 12.27 0.40
CA GLN A 55 -8.83 11.04 -0.29
C GLN A 55 -9.25 9.78 0.49
N LEU A 56 -9.00 9.74 1.80
CA LEU A 56 -9.42 8.62 2.67
C LEU A 56 -10.93 8.41 2.62
N ARG A 57 -11.72 9.49 2.67
CA ARG A 57 -13.18 9.39 2.56
C ARG A 57 -13.64 8.87 1.19
N SER A 58 -13.02 9.35 0.11
CA SER A 58 -13.33 8.86 -1.24
C SER A 58 -12.97 7.38 -1.39
N ALA A 59 -11.82 6.96 -0.88
CA ALA A 59 -11.40 5.57 -0.90
C ALA A 59 -12.31 4.66 -0.05
N ALA A 60 -12.78 5.14 1.12
CA ALA A 60 -13.75 4.40 1.93
C ALA A 60 -15.07 4.19 1.19
N GLY A 61 -15.58 5.22 0.50
CA GLY A 61 -16.80 5.10 -0.32
C GLY A 61 -16.63 4.13 -1.49
N MET A 62 -15.44 4.09 -2.11
CA MET A 62 -15.14 3.10 -3.15
C MET A 62 -15.16 1.67 -2.59
N LEU A 63 -14.59 1.45 -1.40
CA LEU A 63 -14.61 0.14 -0.73
C LEU A 63 -16.04 -0.30 -0.40
N GLU A 64 -16.85 0.62 0.12
CA GLU A 64 -18.27 0.36 0.41
C GLU A 64 -19.02 -0.06 -0.85
N ASN A 65 -18.80 0.62 -1.97
CA ASN A 65 -19.40 0.26 -3.25
C ASN A 65 -18.98 -1.15 -3.71
N VAL A 66 -17.70 -1.50 -3.60
CA VAL A 66 -17.20 -2.86 -3.93
C VAL A 66 -17.87 -3.92 -3.05
N LEU A 67 -17.98 -3.67 -1.74
CA LEU A 67 -18.66 -4.57 -0.80
C LEU A 67 -20.16 -4.71 -1.14
N TYR A 68 -20.79 -3.62 -1.56
CA TYR A 68 -22.20 -3.64 -1.95
C TYR A 68 -22.43 -4.50 -3.19
N LEU A 69 -21.63 -4.29 -4.26
CA LEU A 69 -21.66 -5.11 -5.48
C LEU A 69 -21.43 -6.60 -5.18
N TYR A 70 -20.52 -6.91 -4.26
CA TYR A 70 -20.26 -8.28 -3.83
C TYR A 70 -21.47 -8.89 -3.11
N ARG A 71 -22.12 -8.14 -2.19
CA ARG A 71 -23.30 -8.63 -1.47
C ARG A 71 -24.49 -8.85 -2.41
N THR A 72 -24.69 -7.95 -3.37
CA THR A 72 -25.80 -8.07 -4.34
C THR A 72 -25.49 -9.02 -5.49
N ARG A 73 -24.25 -9.54 -5.59
CA ARG A 73 -23.81 -10.47 -6.64
C ARG A 73 -24.04 -9.91 -8.05
N VAL A 74 -23.76 -8.62 -8.25
CA VAL A 74 -23.93 -7.94 -9.55
C VAL A 74 -22.58 -7.52 -10.14
N GLY A 75 -22.52 -7.41 -11.47
CA GLY A 75 -21.35 -6.93 -12.20
C GLY A 75 -20.18 -7.91 -12.10
N LEU A 76 -19.04 -7.46 -11.57
CA LEU A 76 -17.80 -8.27 -11.45
C LEU A 76 -17.97 -9.52 -10.55
N PHE A 77 -19.02 -9.56 -9.73
CA PHE A 77 -19.29 -10.66 -8.79
C PHE A 77 -20.53 -11.49 -9.17
N GLU A 78 -21.00 -11.34 -10.41
CA GLU A 78 -22.12 -12.13 -10.93
C GLU A 78 -21.73 -13.60 -11.01
N VAL A 79 -22.64 -14.47 -10.55
CA VAL A 79 -22.43 -15.92 -10.61
C VAL A 79 -22.95 -16.40 -11.95
N ASP A 80 -22.04 -16.85 -12.81
CA ASP A 80 -22.41 -17.43 -14.09
C ASP A 80 -23.14 -18.77 -13.84
N PRO A 81 -24.42 -18.91 -14.24
CA PRO A 81 -25.16 -20.15 -14.04
C PRO A 81 -24.55 -21.34 -14.80
N LEU A 82 -23.75 -21.09 -15.84
CA LEU A 82 -23.07 -22.13 -16.61
C LEU A 82 -21.78 -22.60 -15.94
N ASN A 83 -21.18 -21.78 -15.09
CA ASN A 83 -19.91 -22.06 -14.44
C ASN A 83 -20.14 -22.17 -12.93
N ALA A 84 -20.45 -23.38 -12.47
CA ALA A 84 -20.82 -23.67 -11.08
C ALA A 84 -19.67 -23.49 -10.06
N ASP A 85 -18.53 -22.93 -10.47
CA ASP A 85 -17.38 -22.74 -9.59
C ASP A 85 -17.65 -21.58 -8.62
N SER A 86 -18.11 -21.92 -7.42
CA SER A 86 -18.56 -20.98 -6.39
C SER A 86 -17.46 -20.03 -5.88
N ARG A 87 -16.20 -20.27 -6.25
CA ARG A 87 -15.02 -19.53 -5.76
C ARG A 87 -14.69 -18.28 -6.55
N GLN A 88 -15.13 -18.16 -7.81
CA GLN A 88 -14.79 -17.03 -8.66
C GLN A 88 -15.06 -15.65 -8.03
N PRO A 89 -16.25 -15.37 -7.44
CA PRO A 89 -16.50 -14.04 -6.87
C PRO A 89 -15.63 -13.72 -5.64
N GLU A 90 -15.14 -14.74 -4.93
CA GLU A 90 -14.22 -14.56 -3.80
C GLU A 90 -12.81 -14.18 -4.28
N VAL A 91 -12.36 -14.79 -5.38
CA VAL A 91 -11.09 -14.47 -6.03
C VAL A 91 -11.11 -13.03 -6.54
N GLU A 92 -12.18 -12.66 -7.26
CA GLU A 92 -12.37 -11.30 -7.76
C GLU A 92 -12.44 -10.27 -6.63
N LEU A 93 -13.12 -10.59 -5.52
CA LEU A 93 -13.19 -9.70 -4.36
C LEU A 93 -11.80 -9.51 -3.75
N CYS A 94 -11.03 -10.59 -3.60
CA CYS A 94 -9.65 -10.51 -3.13
C CYS A 94 -8.79 -9.63 -4.03
N GLN A 95 -8.93 -9.76 -5.35
CA GLN A 95 -8.19 -8.94 -6.31
C GLN A 95 -8.60 -7.47 -6.25
N ALA A 96 -9.91 -7.18 -6.18
CA ALA A 96 -10.44 -5.83 -6.03
C ALA A 96 -9.95 -5.16 -4.73
N LEU A 97 -9.93 -5.89 -3.61
CA LEU A 97 -9.43 -5.39 -2.32
C LEU A 97 -7.92 -5.11 -2.36
N LYS A 98 -7.13 -5.99 -2.99
CA LYS A 98 -5.68 -5.77 -3.18
C LYS A 98 -5.42 -4.52 -4.02
N LYS A 99 -6.17 -4.36 -5.12
CA LYS A 99 -6.08 -3.17 -5.98
C LYS A 99 -6.46 -1.91 -5.21
N TRP A 100 -7.62 -1.90 -4.54
CA TRP A 100 -8.08 -0.77 -3.71
C TRP A 100 -7.03 -0.37 -2.66
N ARG A 101 -6.44 -1.35 -1.96
CA ARG A 101 -5.36 -1.09 -0.99
C ARG A 101 -4.14 -0.46 -1.66
N SER A 102 -3.73 -1.00 -2.80
CA SER A 102 -2.59 -0.47 -3.56
C SER A 102 -2.83 0.97 -3.98
N ASP A 103 -4.01 1.27 -4.52
CA ASP A 103 -4.40 2.62 -4.96
C ASP A 103 -4.46 3.60 -3.78
N LEU A 104 -4.98 3.15 -2.63
CA LEU A 104 -5.01 3.94 -1.40
C LEU A 104 -3.59 4.27 -0.91
N VAL A 105 -2.69 3.28 -0.88
CA VAL A 105 -1.30 3.46 -0.44
C VAL A 105 -0.53 4.35 -1.43
N ALA A 106 -0.76 4.19 -2.73
CA ALA A 106 -0.12 4.99 -3.78
C ALA A 106 -0.54 6.46 -3.73
N GLY A 107 -1.83 6.76 -3.54
CA GLY A 107 -2.29 8.14 -3.53
C GLY A 107 -2.05 8.87 -2.20
N GLY A 108 -2.02 8.15 -1.07
CA GLY A 108 -2.03 8.76 0.27
C GLY A 108 -0.67 9.19 0.82
N ASP A 109 0.39 9.10 0.01
CA ASP A 109 1.81 9.20 0.43
C ASP A 109 2.09 8.44 1.75
N LEU A 110 1.36 7.34 1.93
CA LEU A 110 1.45 6.48 3.11
C LEU A 110 2.79 5.72 3.13
N GLN A 111 3.48 5.66 1.98
CA GLN A 111 4.82 5.11 1.82
C GLN A 111 5.84 5.84 2.71
N LEU A 112 5.69 7.15 2.92
CA LEU A 112 6.53 7.93 3.84
C LEU A 112 6.08 7.80 5.31
N SER A 113 4.86 7.35 5.56
CA SER A 113 4.35 7.20 6.91
C SER A 113 4.94 5.96 7.59
N ALA A 114 5.09 6.02 8.92
CA ALA A 114 5.57 4.91 9.75
C ALA A 114 4.76 3.60 9.57
N LEU A 115 3.60 3.65 8.91
CA LEU A 115 2.76 2.51 8.63
C LEU A 115 3.50 1.38 7.88
N LYS A 116 4.39 1.71 6.93
CA LYS A 116 5.21 0.70 6.24
C LYS A 116 6.29 0.10 7.14
N LYS A 117 6.76 0.86 8.13
CA LYS A 117 7.73 0.41 9.14
C LYS A 117 7.07 -0.51 10.16
N ASP A 118 5.86 -0.15 10.61
CA ASP A 118 5.15 -0.87 11.67
C ASP A 118 4.41 -2.11 11.14
N HIS A 119 4.05 -2.12 9.84
CA HIS A 119 3.34 -3.22 9.19
C HIS A 119 4.04 -3.64 7.89
N PRO A 120 5.17 -4.39 7.97
CA PRO A 120 5.79 -4.98 6.80
C PRO A 120 4.82 -5.94 6.08
N ASP A 121 4.95 -6.09 4.76
CA ASP A 121 4.07 -6.93 3.92
C ASP A 121 4.13 -8.43 4.26
N THR A 122 4.91 -8.83 5.26
CA THR A 122 4.87 -10.17 5.82
C THR A 122 3.49 -10.45 6.42
N ILE A 123 2.79 -11.40 5.79
CA ILE A 123 1.44 -11.85 6.07
C ILE A 123 1.18 -11.89 7.59
N TYR A 124 0.17 -11.16 8.05
CA TYR A 124 -0.36 -11.30 9.41
C TYR A 124 -0.89 -12.73 9.55
N PHE A 125 -0.08 -13.59 10.15
CA PHE A 125 -0.55 -14.88 10.61
C PHE A 125 -1.50 -14.58 11.76
N HIS A 126 -2.81 -14.62 11.47
CA HIS A 126 -3.77 -14.80 12.56
C HIS A 126 -3.26 -15.96 13.40
N GLU A 127 -3.32 -15.83 14.72
CA GLU A 127 -3.02 -16.88 15.69
C GLU A 127 -3.96 -18.09 15.53
N GLN A 128 -4.01 -18.69 14.35
CA GLN A 128 -4.25 -20.10 14.15
C GLN A 128 -3.12 -20.76 14.92
N THR A 129 -3.41 -20.96 16.20
CA THR A 129 -2.65 -21.67 17.21
C THR A 129 -1.68 -22.63 16.53
N PRO A 130 -0.38 -22.62 16.87
CA PRO A 130 0.49 -23.70 16.41
C PRO A 130 -0.25 -24.98 16.76
N LYS A 131 -0.72 -25.72 15.73
CA LYS A 131 -1.50 -26.93 15.95
C LYS A 131 -0.62 -27.72 16.90
N ALA A 132 -1.03 -27.83 18.17
CA ALA A 132 -0.35 -28.67 19.12
C ALA A 132 -0.26 -30.00 18.38
N ARG A 133 0.95 -30.38 17.95
CA ARG A 133 1.16 -31.64 17.25
C ARG A 133 0.58 -32.64 18.23
N ARG A 134 -0.60 -33.19 17.93
CA ARG A 134 -1.11 -34.32 18.69
C ARG A 134 0.07 -35.30 18.71
N PRO A 135 0.58 -35.70 19.88
CA PRO A 135 1.61 -36.73 19.91
C PRO A 135 1.01 -37.88 19.12
N ARG A 136 1.60 -38.15 17.96
CA ARG A 136 1.25 -39.27 17.10
C ARG A 136 1.47 -40.45 18.03
N ALA A 137 0.37 -41.04 18.53
CA ALA A 137 0.43 -42.23 19.34
C ALA A 137 1.40 -43.17 18.63
N GLU A 138 2.53 -43.45 19.28
CA GLU A 138 3.46 -44.48 18.87
C GLU A 138 2.65 -45.77 18.81
N LYS A 139 2.09 -46.06 17.63
CA LYS A 139 1.89 -47.44 17.23
C LYS A 139 3.29 -48.00 17.07
N GLY A 140 3.77 -48.63 18.13
CA GLY A 140 4.86 -49.57 18.02
C GLY A 140 4.46 -50.59 16.97
N GLU A 141 5.25 -50.70 15.90
CA GLU A 141 5.39 -51.96 15.19
C GLU A 141 6.71 -51.93 14.43
N ALA A 142 7.63 -52.76 14.92
CA ALA A 142 8.84 -53.13 14.24
C ALA A 142 8.49 -53.80 12.90
N THR A 143 9.19 -53.44 11.82
CA THR A 143 9.67 -54.32 10.73
C THR A 143 10.25 -53.42 9.64
N ALA A 144 11.58 -53.41 9.52
CA ALA A 144 12.33 -54.18 8.54
C ALA A 144 12.44 -53.48 7.17
N THR A 145 13.62 -52.89 6.95
CA THR A 145 14.50 -53.04 5.77
C THR A 145 13.91 -52.91 4.36
N THR A 146 14.57 -52.06 3.55
CA THR A 146 15.12 -52.37 2.21
C THR A 146 14.67 -51.46 1.05
N SER A 147 15.70 -51.00 0.32
CA SER A 147 15.75 -50.52 -1.07
C SER A 147 15.08 -49.17 -1.37
N LYS A 148 15.81 -48.10 -1.74
CA LYS A 148 16.73 -47.92 -2.88
C LYS A 148 16.02 -48.11 -4.24
N ASP A 149 15.45 -47.00 -4.74
CA ASP A 149 15.27 -46.68 -6.16
C ASP A 149 14.88 -45.17 -6.21
N SER A 150 15.73 -44.21 -6.58
CA SER A 150 16.38 -43.98 -7.88
C SER A 150 15.40 -43.95 -9.05
N SER A 151 14.69 -42.84 -9.22
CA SER A 151 14.20 -42.45 -10.55
C SER A 151 14.19 -40.94 -10.76
N PRO A 152 14.61 -40.47 -11.95
CA PRO A 152 14.92 -39.08 -12.23
C PRO A 152 13.70 -38.22 -12.52
N VAL A 153 13.83 -36.96 -12.12
CA VAL A 153 12.98 -35.83 -12.44
C VAL A 153 12.94 -35.62 -13.97
N SER A 154 11.80 -35.92 -14.58
CA SER A 154 11.45 -35.46 -15.93
C SER A 154 10.79 -34.08 -15.83
N ALA A 155 11.46 -33.08 -16.39
CA ALA A 155 10.95 -31.72 -16.57
C ALA A 155 9.92 -31.65 -17.70
N PRO A 156 8.80 -30.90 -17.56
CA PRO A 156 7.97 -30.55 -18.69
C PRO A 156 8.28 -29.15 -19.24
N HIS A 157 8.65 -29.16 -20.51
CA HIS A 157 8.53 -28.15 -21.56
C HIS A 157 7.87 -26.80 -21.22
N ARG A 158 8.69 -25.74 -21.34
CA ARG A 158 8.24 -24.35 -21.48
C ARG A 158 7.82 -24.11 -22.93
N GLY A 159 6.54 -24.31 -23.23
CA GLY A 159 5.93 -23.93 -24.52
C GLY A 159 5.88 -22.41 -24.65
N SER A 160 6.71 -21.88 -25.55
CA SER A 160 6.67 -20.51 -26.02
C SER A 160 5.56 -20.40 -27.08
N ALA A 161 4.46 -19.71 -26.75
CA ALA A 161 3.44 -19.35 -27.72
C ALA A 161 3.49 -17.84 -27.93
N ALA A 162 4.11 -17.45 -29.04
CA ALA A 162 3.98 -16.14 -29.63
C ALA A 162 2.52 -15.93 -30.06
N VAL A 163 1.86 -14.92 -29.49
CA VAL A 163 0.59 -14.42 -30.01
C VAL A 163 0.91 -13.25 -30.92
N ALA A 164 0.80 -13.52 -32.22
CA ALA A 164 0.72 -12.54 -33.27
C ALA A 164 -0.64 -11.83 -33.22
N GLY A 165 -0.63 -10.50 -33.17
CA GLY A 165 -1.80 -9.70 -33.55
C GLY A 165 -2.02 -9.76 -35.06
N PRO A 166 -3.27 -9.60 -35.51
CA PRO A 166 -3.52 -8.50 -36.44
C PRO A 166 -4.92 -7.86 -36.31
N GLY A 167 -5.02 -6.61 -36.74
CA GLY A 167 -6.29 -5.99 -37.18
C GLY A 167 -6.73 -4.80 -36.36
#